data_AF-A0A415RRQ9-F1
#
_entry.id   AF-A0A415RRQ9-F1
#
_cell.length_a   1.000
_cell.length_b   1.000
_cell.length_c   1.000
_cell.angle_alpha   90.00
_cell.angle_beta   90.00
_cell.angle_gamma   90.00
#
_symmetry.space_group_name_H-M   'P 1'
#
loop_
_entity.id
_entity.type
_entity.pdbx_description
1 polymer ?
#
loop_
_entity_poly.entity_id
_entity_poly.type
_entity_poly.pdbx_seq_one_letter_code
_entity_poly.pdbx_strand_id
1 'polypeptide(L)' 'MENNLSYEKAIKRLEEIIHLLENENTSLDQSVELFQEGIKLSKLCSDKLASVEDKVAKILVDGHLEDFNIEEQKNGNNA' A
#
# COMPACT_ATOMS: atom_id res chain seq x y z
N MET A 1 12.22 0.89 13.11
CA MET A 1 12.18 0.21 11.80
C MET A 1 10.87 0.60 11.15
N GLU A 2 10.90 1.49 10.17
CA GLU A 2 9.70 1.83 9.40
C GLU A 2 9.32 0.61 8.57
N ASN A 3 8.27 -0.10 9.00
CA ASN A 3 7.68 -1.21 8.25
C ASN A 3 6.94 -0.64 7.04
N ASN A 4 7.68 -0.24 6.00
CA ASN A 4 7.13 0.01 4.68
C ASN A 4 6.63 -1.32 4.12
N LEU A 5 5.37 -1.65 4.38
CA LEU A 5 4.70 -2.82 3.82
C LEU A 5 4.73 -2.71 2.29
N SER A 6 5.15 -3.78 1.60
CA SER A 6 5.13 -3.81 0.13
C SER A 6 3.68 -3.91 -0.38
N TYR A 7 3.47 -3.54 -1.64
CA TYR A 7 2.15 -3.63 -2.26
C TYR A 7 1.63 -5.07 -2.24
N GLU A 8 2.46 -6.03 -2.63
CA GLU A 8 2.14 -7.45 -2.70
C GLU A 8 1.77 -8.01 -1.32
N LYS A 9 2.50 -7.60 -0.28
CA LYS A 9 2.18 -7.99 1.10
C LYS A 9 0.87 -7.38 1.58
N ALA A 10 0.60 -6.13 1.23
CA ALA A 10 -0.64 -5.44 1.59
C ALA A 10 -1.86 -6.08 0.90
N ILE A 11 -1.75 -6.41 -0.39
CA ILE A 11 -2.79 -7.12 -1.15
C ILE A 11 -3.02 -8.52 -0.58
N LYS A 12 -1.95 -9.29 -0.34
CA LYS A 12 -2.09 -10.62 0.26
C LYS A 12 -2.80 -10.55 1.63
N ARG A 13 -2.48 -9.56 2.45
CA ARG A 13 -3.14 -9.37 3.73
C ARG A 13 -4.62 -8.98 3.58
N LEU A 14 -4.95 -8.16 2.59
CA LEU A 14 -6.33 -7.82 2.24
C LEU A 14 -7.14 -9.07 1.85
N GLU A 15 -6.57 -9.96 1.04
CA GLU A 15 -7.19 -11.25 0.68
C GLU A 15 -7.44 -12.13 1.91
N GLU A 16 -6.46 -12.21 2.82
CA GLU A 16 -6.62 -12.92 4.09
C GLU A 16 -7.73 -12.32 4.95
N ILE A 17 -7.82 -10.98 5.03
CA ILE A 17 -8.88 -10.28 5.76
C ILE A 17 -10.25 -10.60 5.19
N ILE A 18 -10.41 -10.59 3.86
CA ILE A 18 -11.68 -10.95 3.21
C ILE A 18 -12.07 -12.38 3.60
N HIS A 19 -11.13 -13.32 3.51
CA HIS A 19 -11.39 -14.71 3.87
C HIS A 19 -11.79 -14.87 5.35
N LEU A 20 -11.18 -14.10 6.25
CA LEU A 20 -11.56 -14.08 7.66
C LEU A 20 -12.93 -13.46 7.88
N LEU A 21 -13.29 -12.39 7.17
CA LEU A 21 -14.61 -11.76 7.26
C LEU A 21 -15.74 -12.64 6.72
N GLU A 22 -15.44 -13.53 5.77
CA GLU A 22 -16.40 -14.51 5.23
C GLU A 22 -16.56 -15.74 6.13
N ASN A 23 -15.69 -15.93 7.13
CA ASN A 23 -15.74 -17.08 8.03
C ASN A 23 -16.82 -16.87 9.12
N GLU A 24 -17.75 -17.82 9.22
CA GLU A 24 -18.84 -17.81 10.21
C GLU A 24 -18.38 -17.79 11.67
N ASN A 25 -17.12 -18.19 11.94
CA ASN A 25 -16.55 -18.19 13.29
C ASN A 25 -15.92 -16.86 13.69
N THR A 26 -15.88 -15.88 12.79
CA THR A 26 -15.34 -14.56 13.09
C THR A 26 -16.36 -13.77 13.92
N SER A 27 -15.97 -13.44 15.15
CA SER A 27 -16.81 -12.65 16.04
C SER A 27 -16.98 -11.21 15.55
N LEU A 28 -18.05 -10.54 15.98
CA LEU A 28 -18.34 -9.15 15.62
C LEU A 28 -17.17 -8.20 15.93
N ASP A 29 -16.58 -8.32 17.12
CA ASP A 29 -15.46 -7.46 17.53
C ASP A 29 -14.24 -7.66 16.60
N GLN A 30 -13.93 -8.92 16.26
CA GLN A 30 -12.88 -9.23 15.29
C GLN A 30 -13.21 -8.72 13.89
N SER A 31 -14.48 -8.81 13.46
CA SER A 31 -14.91 -8.26 12.16
C SER A 31 -14.67 -6.75 12.08
N VAL A 32 -14.92 -6.01 13.17
CA VAL A 32 -14.66 -4.57 13.23
C VAL A 32 -13.17 -4.27 13.11
N GLU A 33 -12.31 -5.01 13.82
CA GLU A 33 -10.85 -4.85 13.74
C GLU A 33 -10.32 -5.17 12.34
N LEU A 34 -10.74 -6.31 11.77
CA LEU A 34 -10.38 -6.74 10.42
C LEU A 34 -10.82 -5.72 9.36
N PHE A 35 -12.02 -5.16 9.49
CA PHE A 35 -12.53 -4.15 8.58
C PHE A 35 -11.71 -2.86 8.66
N GLN A 36 -11.36 -2.40 9.86
CA GLN A 36 -10.48 -1.24 10.04
C GLN A 36 -9.09 -1.46 9.44
N GLU A 37 -8.53 -2.66 9.62
CA GLU A 37 -7.26 -3.04 8.99
C GLU A 37 -7.39 -3.02 7.46
N GLY A 38 -8.46 -3.61 6.92
CA GLY A 38 -8.76 -3.66 5.50
C GLY A 38 -8.85 -2.27 4.85
N ILE A 39 -9.51 -1.31 5.51
CA ILE A 39 -9.56 0.09 5.03
C ILE A 39 -8.16 0.70 4.95
N LYS A 40 -7.33 0.51 5.98
CA LYS A 40 -5.97 1.07 6.00
C LYS A 40 -5.10 0.47 4.89
N LEU A 41 -5.18 -0.84 4.69
CA LEU A 41 -4.45 -1.53 3.63
C LEU A 41 -4.95 -1.12 2.24
N SER A 42 -6.26 -1.00 2.05
CA SER A 42 -6.86 -0.55 0.79
C SER A 42 -6.35 0.84 0.42
N LYS A 43 -6.35 1.77 1.38
CA LYS A 43 -5.78 3.10 1.18
C LYS A 43 -4.29 3.06 0.81
N LEU A 44 -3.50 2.26 1.53
CA LEU A 44 -2.07 2.10 1.24
C LEU A 44 -1.83 1.58 -0.18
N CYS A 45 -2.61 0.59 -0.63
CA CYS A 45 -2.53 0.06 -1.98
C CYS A 45 -2.86 1.12 -3.03
N SER A 46 -3.96 1.86 -2.84
CA SER A 46 -4.35 2.96 -3.74
C SER A 46 -3.29 4.06 -3.81
N ASP A 47 -2.74 4.48 -2.67
CA ASP A 47 -1.72 5.52 -2.60
C ASP A 47 -0.42 5.07 -3.31
N LYS A 48 -0.04 3.79 -3.18
CA LYS A 48 1.12 3.22 -3.90
C LYS A 48 0.89 3.17 -5.42
N LEU A 49 -0.27 2.73 -5.87
CA LEU A 49 -0.61 2.70 -7.29
C LEU A 49 -0.60 4.10 -7.90
N ALA A 50 -1.23 5.08 -7.24
CA ALA A 50 -1.23 6.47 -7.68
C ALA A 50 0.19 7.04 -7.82
N SER A 51 1.09 6.70 -6.89
CA SER A 51 2.51 7.10 -6.98
C SER A 51 3.23 6.47 -8.18
N VAL A 52 2.93 5.21 -8.51
CA VAL A 52 3.50 4.55 -9.68
C VAL A 52 2.94 5.14 -10.97
N GLU A 53 1.63 5.40 -11.03
CA GLU A 53 0.97 6.04 -12.17
C GLU A 53 1.55 7.42 -12.48
N ASP A 54 1.74 8.28 -11.47
CA ASP A 54 2.37 9.60 -11.65
C ASP A 54 3.81 9.49 -12.20
N LYS A 55 4.58 8.52 -11.71
CA LYS A 55 5.95 8.26 -12.21
C LYS A 55 5.93 7.81 -13.67
N VAL A 56 5.04 6.88 -14.02
CA VAL A 56 4.88 6.40 -15.40
C VAL A 56 4.42 7.52 -16.33
N ALA A 57 3.50 8.37 -15.88
CA ALA A 57 3.00 9.51 -16.64
C ALA A 57 4.13 10.52 -16.94
N LYS A 58 5.00 10.83 -15.97
CA LYS A 58 6.16 11.73 -16.17
C LYS A 58 7.14 11.20 -17.20
N ILE A 59 7.45 9.90 -17.16
CA ILE A 59 8.30 9.24 -18.17
C ILE A 59 7.71 9.40 -19.59
N LEU A 60 6.40 9.20 -19.73
CA LEU A 60 5.72 9.31 -21.04
C LEU A 60 5.68 10.74 -21.59
N VAL A 61 5.59 11.75 -20.71
CA VAL A 61 5.54 13.16 -21.11
C VAL A 61 6.91 13.68 -21.54
N ASP A 62 7.98 13.28 -20.84
CA ASP A 62 9.32 13.81 -21.09
C ASP A 62 10.13 13.01 -22.14
N GLY A 63 9.56 11.92 -22.67
CA GLY A 63 10.15 11.13 -23.76
C GLY A 63 11.48 10.42 -23.42
N HIS A 64 11.93 10.53 -22.17
CA HIS A 64 13.16 9.94 -21.65
C HIS A 64 12.83 8.95 -20.52
N LEU A 65 13.27 7.70 -20.69
CA LEU A 65 13.36 6.72 -19.61
C LEU A 65 14.58 7.08 -18.75
N GLU A 66 14.45 8.00 -17.78
CA GLU A 66 15.48 8.16 -16.76
C GLU A 66 15.48 6.93 -15.86
N ASP A 67 16.67 6.36 -15.64
CA ASP A 67 16.88 5.11 -14.91
C ASP A 67 16.16 5.12 -13.56
N PHE A 68 15.42 4.02 -13.29
CA PHE A 68 14.64 3.81 -12.08
C PHE A 68 15.53 3.77 -10.82
N ASN A 69 16.01 4.91 -10.34
CA ASN A 69 16.66 5.02 -9.04
C ASN A 69 15.61 5.36 -7.99
N ILE A 70 15.04 4.31 -7.36
CA ILE A 70 14.23 4.46 -6.16
C ILE A 70 15.17 4.79 -5.01
N GLU A 71 15.59 6.05 -4.90
CA GLU A 71 16.20 6.55 -3.67
C GLU A 71 15.08 6.79 -2.66
N GLU A 72 15.05 5.94 -1.63
CA GLU A 72 14.23 6.14 -0.44
C GLU A 72 14.56 7.51 0.15
N GLN A 73 13.66 8.50 -0.01
CA GLN A 73 13.76 9.77 0.69
C GLN A 73 13.54 9.54 2.19
N LYS A 74 14.63 9.29 2.92
CA LYS A 74 14.70 9.57 4.36
C LYS A 74 14.75 11.07 4.54
N ASN A 75 13.60 11.65 4.82
CA ASN A 75 13.46 13.05 5.16
C ASN A 75 13.90 13.29 6.62
N GLY A 76 14.73 14.31 6.84
CA GLY A 76 14.86 14.97 8.14
C GLY A 76 16.24 14.91 8.80
N ASN A 77 17.05 15.95 8.61
CA ASN A 77 17.65 16.62 9.77
C ASN A 77 17.76 18.12 9.52
N ASN A 78 17.06 18.83 10.41
CA ASN A 78 16.99 20.27 10.63
C ASN A 78 18.38 20.90 10.76
N ALA A 79 18.57 22.07 10.13
CA ALA A 79 19.51 23.10 10.56
C ALA A 79 18.78 24.44 10.54
#